data_AF-A0AAE1GPY2-F1
#
_entry.id   AF-A0AAE1GPY2-F1
#
_cell.length_a   1.000
_cell.length_b   1.000
_cell.length_c   1.000
_cell.angle_alpha   90.00
_cell.angle_beta   90.00
_cell.angle_gamma   90.00
#
_symmetry.space_group_name_H-M   'P 1'
#
loop_
_entity.id
_entity.type
_entity.pdbx_description
1 polymer ?
#
loop_
_entity_poly.entity_id
_entity_poly.type
_entity_poly.pdbx_seq_one_letter_code
_entity_poly.pdbx_strand_id
1 'polypeptide(L)'
;MYYFDLAAVPLAFQGYGEYLVEQFGDMWVWYNSITNTTMATLSAQALNYPIGRLSWNIKEKVCEQESGQRVLTLSPCQVGEFTCTDGSCIPFAKRCDLKFDCKDKTDESFCDIVNFPGDYRSKLPPRPALNKGDDSPMDELIKKADNLINAAKASCIPDAACSASTAVHPDTNPVKFNFH
;
A
#
# COMPACT_ATOMS: atom_id res chain seq x y z
N MET A 1 -19.72 26.29 -22.21
CA MET A 1 -18.34 25.87 -21.90
C MET A 1 -17.79 26.88 -20.91
N TYR A 2 -17.26 26.48 -19.76
CA TYR A 2 -16.57 27.39 -18.86
C TYR A 2 -15.09 27.41 -19.27
N TYR A 3 -14.65 28.54 -19.84
CA TYR A 3 -13.25 28.76 -20.17
C TYR A 3 -12.55 29.19 -18.88
N PHE A 4 -11.70 28.33 -18.31
CA PHE A 4 -10.87 28.71 -17.18
C PHE A 4 -9.80 29.69 -17.68
N ASP A 5 -10.01 30.98 -17.43
CA ASP A 5 -9.02 32.02 -17.72
C ASP A 5 -7.91 31.98 -16.66
N LEU A 6 -6.87 31.21 -16.96
CA LEU A 6 -5.70 31.02 -16.11
C LEU A 6 -4.84 32.31 -15.95
N ALA A 7 -5.19 33.41 -16.64
CA ALA A 7 -4.49 34.69 -16.51
C ALA A 7 -5.22 35.70 -15.61
N ALA A 8 -6.46 35.43 -15.19
CA ALA A 8 -7.30 36.41 -14.49
C ALA A 8 -7.26 36.35 -12.95
N VAL A 9 -6.89 35.20 -12.36
CA VAL A 9 -6.88 34.96 -10.91
C VAL A 9 -5.69 34.03 -10.58
N PRO A 10 -4.94 34.23 -9.46
CA PRO A 10 -3.99 33.23 -9.00
C PRO A 10 -4.68 31.87 -8.77
N LEU A 11 -4.03 30.79 -9.20
CA LEU A 11 -4.55 29.44 -9.05
C LEU A 11 -4.55 29.03 -7.57
N ALA A 12 -5.75 28.91 -7.01
CA ALA A 12 -6.00 28.50 -5.64
C ALA A 12 -6.78 27.18 -5.61
N PHE A 13 -6.31 26.22 -4.82
CA PHE A 13 -7.03 24.97 -4.52
C PHE A 13 -7.56 25.05 -3.10
N GLN A 14 -8.89 25.12 -2.95
CA GLN A 14 -9.53 25.07 -1.65
C GLN A 14 -9.66 23.62 -1.15
N GLY A 15 -9.13 23.36 0.05
CA GLY A 15 -9.29 22.09 0.75
C GLY A 15 -10.62 22.01 1.52
N TYR A 16 -10.70 21.05 2.45
CA TYR A 16 -11.81 21.03 3.40
C TYR A 16 -11.64 22.15 4.45
N GLY A 17 -12.73 22.84 4.78
CA GLY A 17 -12.72 23.93 5.76
C GLY A 17 -11.92 25.15 5.30
N GLU A 18 -11.06 25.65 6.18
CA GLU A 18 -10.32 26.90 6.04
C GLU A 18 -8.94 26.77 5.37
N TYR A 19 -8.58 25.59 4.87
CA TYR A 19 -7.26 25.33 4.28
C TYR A 19 -7.20 25.63 2.78
N LEU A 20 -6.21 26.42 2.36
CA LEU A 20 -5.96 26.79 0.96
C LEU A 20 -4.57 26.34 0.52
N VAL A 21 -4.43 26.02 -0.77
CA VAL A 21 -3.15 25.83 -1.44
C VAL A 21 -3.05 26.80 -2.61
N GLU A 22 -2.16 27.80 -2.50
CA GLU A 22 -1.99 28.87 -3.48
C GLU A 22 -0.53 28.99 -3.93
N GLN A 23 -0.31 29.57 -5.12
CA GLN A 23 1.03 29.80 -5.66
C GLN A 23 1.56 31.20 -5.31
N PHE A 24 2.71 31.25 -4.64
CA PHE A 24 3.44 32.47 -4.31
C PHE A 24 4.81 32.43 -4.99
N GLY A 25 4.87 32.85 -6.25
CA GLY A 25 6.08 32.77 -7.09
C GLY A 25 6.48 31.31 -7.37
N ASP A 26 7.75 30.97 -7.12
CA ASP A 26 8.31 29.62 -7.35
C ASP A 26 7.98 28.62 -6.22
N MET A 27 6.90 28.86 -5.46
CA MET A 27 6.42 27.96 -4.40
C MET A 27 4.89 27.85 -4.37
N TRP A 28 4.40 26.64 -4.14
CA TRP A 28 3.06 26.37 -3.65
C TRP A 28 3.08 26.37 -2.12
N VAL A 29 2.13 27.07 -1.50
CA VAL A 29 2.00 27.20 -0.05
C VAL A 29 0.65 26.65 0.38
N TRP A 30 0.66 25.63 1.23
CA TRP A 30 -0.52 25.14 1.93
C TRP A 30 -0.62 25.87 3.28
N TYR A 31 -1.72 26.58 3.53
CA TYR A 31 -1.91 27.37 4.74
C TYR A 31 -3.36 27.36 5.25
N ASN A 32 -3.54 27.70 6.52
CA ASN A 32 -4.85 27.98 7.13
C ASN A 32 -5.20 29.46 6.85
N SER A 33 -6.29 29.71 6.14
CA SER A 33 -6.70 31.06 5.71
C SER A 33 -7.29 31.92 6.82
N ILE A 34 -7.76 31.33 7.92
CA ILE A 34 -8.33 32.06 9.07
C ILE A 34 -7.21 32.48 10.04
N THR A 35 -6.25 31.60 10.31
CA THR A 35 -5.14 31.88 11.24
C THR A 35 -3.89 32.44 10.56
N ASN A 36 -3.87 32.46 9.22
CA ASN A 36 -2.70 32.77 8.38
C ASN A 36 -1.45 31.92 8.69
N THR A 37 -1.66 30.65 9.11
CA THR A 37 -0.59 29.72 9.48
C THR A 37 -0.18 28.87 8.29
N THR A 38 1.09 28.92 7.89
CA THR A 38 1.62 28.04 6.82
C THR A 38 1.78 26.62 7.34
N MET A 39 1.03 25.68 6.77
CA MET A 39 1.10 24.25 7.11
C MET A 39 2.26 23.57 6.38
N ALA A 40 2.42 23.85 5.08
CA ALA A 40 3.49 23.27 4.27
C ALA A 40 3.88 24.14 3.06
N THR A 41 5.05 23.84 2.48
CA THR A 41 5.59 24.48 1.28
C THR A 41 6.12 23.45 0.29
N LEU A 42 5.92 23.69 -1.01
CA LEU A 42 6.41 22.88 -2.12
C LEU A 42 7.05 23.82 -3.16
N SER A 43 8.21 23.49 -3.71
CA SER A 43 8.79 24.29 -4.80
C SER A 43 7.99 24.07 -6.09
N ALA A 44 7.47 25.16 -6.66
CA ALA A 44 6.81 25.15 -7.95
C ALA A 44 7.87 25.20 -9.05
N GLN A 45 8.03 24.09 -9.77
CA GLN A 45 8.74 24.09 -11.05
C GLN A 45 7.80 24.69 -12.11
N ALA A 46 8.36 25.35 -13.14
CA ALA A 46 7.70 26.37 -13.96
C ALA A 46 6.35 26.03 -14.65
N LEU A 47 5.90 24.77 -14.67
CA LEU A 47 4.60 24.34 -15.18
C LEU A 47 3.89 23.30 -14.29
N ASN A 48 4.40 23.01 -13.09
CA ASN A 48 3.88 21.94 -12.23
C ASN A 48 2.86 22.48 -11.23
N TYR A 49 1.59 22.12 -11.45
CA TYR A 49 0.51 22.18 -10.47
C TYR A 49 0.86 21.34 -9.21
N PRO A 50 0.23 21.59 -8.04
CA PRO A 50 0.55 20.90 -6.79
C PRO A 50 -0.05 19.48 -6.70
N ILE A 51 -0.35 18.87 -7.85
CA ILE A 51 -1.19 17.68 -8.04
C ILE A 51 -0.31 16.42 -8.18
N GLY A 52 -0.83 15.27 -7.76
CA GLY A 52 -0.09 14.01 -7.73
C GLY A 52 0.60 13.78 -6.39
N ARG A 53 1.68 13.01 -6.38
CA ARG A 53 2.39 12.56 -5.17
C ARG A 53 3.67 13.37 -4.97
N LEU A 54 3.51 14.60 -4.48
CA LEU A 54 4.60 15.57 -4.41
C LEU A 54 5.23 15.63 -3.01
N SER A 55 6.49 16.06 -2.95
CA SER A 55 7.25 16.12 -1.71
C SER A 55 7.18 17.51 -1.09
N TRP A 56 6.39 17.64 -0.03
CA TRP A 56 6.13 18.88 0.69
C TRP A 56 7.06 18.99 1.91
N ASN A 57 7.52 20.21 2.17
CA ASN A 57 8.21 20.58 3.40
C ASN A 57 7.17 21.12 4.39
N ILE A 58 6.70 20.25 5.29
CA ILE A 58 5.76 20.54 6.37
C ILE A 58 6.44 21.48 7.38
N LYS A 59 5.75 22.55 7.80
CA LYS A 59 6.27 23.54 8.75
C LYS A 59 5.80 23.27 10.17
N GLU A 60 4.50 23.11 10.35
CA GLU A 60 3.85 22.87 11.65
C GLU A 60 3.62 21.40 11.92
N LYS A 61 3.40 21.04 13.20
CA LYS A 61 3.05 19.67 13.58
C LYS A 61 1.63 19.31 13.14
N VAL A 62 1.48 18.28 12.30
CA VAL A 62 0.18 17.85 11.73
C VAL A 62 -0.08 16.40 12.08
N CYS A 63 -1.23 16.10 12.70
CA CYS A 63 -1.65 14.73 13.06
C CYS A 63 -0.54 13.91 13.73
N GLU A 64 0.02 14.47 14.81
CA GLU A 64 1.17 13.94 15.57
C GLU A 64 2.52 13.85 14.82
N GLN A 65 2.56 14.06 13.50
CA GLN A 65 3.79 14.08 12.73
C GLN A 65 4.55 15.41 12.88
N GLU A 66 5.82 15.31 13.25
CA GLU A 66 6.75 16.44 13.28
C GLU A 66 6.96 17.05 11.88
N SER A 67 7.56 18.24 11.84
CA SER A 67 7.86 19.00 10.63
C SER A 67 8.90 18.32 9.71
N GLY A 68 9.13 18.92 8.54
CA GLY A 68 10.08 18.46 7.53
C GLY A 68 9.43 17.77 6.33
N GLN A 69 10.23 17.00 5.57
CA GLN A 69 9.83 16.50 4.27
C GLN A 69 8.87 15.29 4.35
N ARG A 70 7.71 15.39 3.69
CA ARG A 70 6.69 14.33 3.57
C ARG A 70 6.20 14.24 2.13
N VAL A 71 5.69 13.08 1.71
CA VAL A 71 4.98 12.96 0.42
C VAL A 71 3.49 13.10 0.70
N LEU A 72 2.85 14.12 0.12
CA LEU A 72 1.40 14.30 0.17
C LEU A 72 0.81 13.97 -1.21
N THR A 73 -0.45 13.52 -1.23
CA THR A 73 -1.18 13.26 -2.48
C THR A 73 -2.32 14.25 -2.62
N LEU A 74 -2.22 15.18 -3.58
CA LEU A 74 -3.36 16.00 -4.00
C LEU A 74 -3.95 15.36 -5.25
N SER A 75 -5.20 14.91 -5.17
CA SER A 75 -5.84 14.09 -6.21
C SER A 75 -7.02 14.81 -6.86
N PRO A 76 -7.11 14.83 -8.21
CA PRO A 76 -8.32 15.19 -8.95
C PRO A 76 -9.18 13.96 -9.29
N CYS A 77 -8.72 12.75 -8.92
CA CYS A 77 -9.30 11.49 -9.36
C CYS A 77 -10.59 11.15 -8.60
N GLN A 78 -11.45 10.39 -9.24
CA GLN A 78 -12.75 10.00 -8.71
C GLN A 78 -12.67 8.81 -7.75
N VAL A 79 -13.76 8.57 -7.01
CA VAL A 79 -13.88 7.40 -6.13
C VAL A 79 -13.80 6.12 -6.99
N GLY A 80 -12.81 5.26 -6.71
CA GLY A 80 -12.52 4.07 -7.50
C GLY A 80 -11.39 4.21 -8.52
N GLU A 81 -10.70 5.36 -8.54
CA GLU A 81 -9.47 5.58 -9.31
C GLU A 81 -8.21 5.57 -8.41
N PHE A 82 -7.06 5.34 -9.01
CA PHE A 82 -5.73 5.47 -8.41
C PHE A 82 -5.01 6.68 -9.01
N THR A 83 -4.36 7.47 -8.16
CA THR A 83 -3.57 8.64 -8.57
C THR A 83 -2.09 8.26 -8.71
N CYS A 84 -1.56 8.44 -9.91
CA CYS A 84 -0.14 8.35 -10.24
C CYS A 84 0.66 9.46 -9.55
N THR A 85 1.99 9.39 -9.56
CA THR A 85 2.87 10.43 -9.00
C THR A 85 2.79 11.73 -9.79
N ASP A 86 2.65 11.65 -11.11
CA ASP A 86 2.44 12.78 -12.02
C ASP A 86 1.02 13.40 -11.97
N GLY A 87 0.14 12.88 -11.10
CA GLY A 87 -1.22 13.38 -10.93
C GLY A 87 -2.25 12.84 -11.91
N SER A 88 -1.85 11.99 -12.87
CA SER A 88 -2.80 11.28 -13.73
C SER A 88 -3.61 10.22 -12.97
N CYS A 89 -4.77 9.88 -13.52
CA CYS A 89 -5.75 8.96 -12.92
C CYS A 89 -5.91 7.71 -13.78
N ILE A 90 -5.92 6.54 -13.13
CA ILE A 90 -6.25 5.24 -13.75
C ILE A 90 -7.32 4.53 -12.90
N PRO A 91 -8.11 3.58 -13.43
CA PRO A 91 -9.02 2.80 -12.61
C PRO A 91 -8.26 2.03 -11.51
N PHE A 92 -8.77 1.99 -10.27
CA PHE A 92 -8.05 1.38 -9.13
C PHE A 92 -7.71 -0.11 -9.36
N ALA A 93 -8.51 -0.82 -10.16
CA ALA A 93 -8.24 -2.21 -10.57
C ALA A 93 -6.97 -2.40 -11.44
N LYS A 94 -6.32 -1.31 -11.88
CA LYS A 94 -5.07 -1.30 -12.66
C LYS A 94 -3.82 -1.07 -11.78
N ARG A 95 -3.98 -0.94 -10.47
CA ARG A 95 -2.88 -0.77 -9.49
C ARG A 95 -2.33 -2.14 -9.09
N CYS A 96 -1.03 -2.38 -9.31
CA CYS A 96 -0.36 -3.66 -9.06
C CYS A 96 -0.94 -4.83 -9.89
N ASP A 97 -1.26 -4.59 -11.17
CA ASP A 97 -1.78 -5.61 -12.10
C ASP A 97 -0.72 -6.15 -13.09
N LEU A 98 0.55 -5.85 -12.84
CA LEU A 98 1.74 -6.24 -13.61
C LEU A 98 1.87 -5.56 -14.98
N LYS A 99 1.09 -4.50 -15.23
CA LYS A 99 1.15 -3.69 -16.45
C LYS A 99 1.23 -2.21 -16.10
N PHE A 100 2.21 -1.51 -16.69
CA PHE A 100 2.26 -0.06 -16.63
C PHE A 100 1.07 0.57 -17.41
N ASP A 101 0.23 1.32 -16.70
CA ASP A 101 -0.85 2.18 -17.19
C ASP A 101 -0.64 3.65 -16.77
N CYS A 102 -0.05 3.92 -15.60
CA CYS A 102 0.51 5.24 -15.28
C CYS A 102 1.67 5.57 -16.22
N LYS A 103 1.71 6.80 -16.73
CA LYS A 103 2.82 7.31 -17.56
C LYS A 103 4.17 7.29 -16.83
N ASP A 104 4.14 7.48 -15.51
CA ASP A 104 5.31 7.42 -14.61
C ASP A 104 5.60 6.03 -14.04
N LYS A 105 4.76 5.02 -14.34
CA LYS A 105 4.86 3.62 -13.85
C LYS A 105 4.72 3.44 -12.33
N THR A 106 4.12 4.41 -11.64
CA THR A 106 4.00 4.37 -10.16
C THR A 106 2.82 3.53 -9.65
N ASP A 107 1.93 3.12 -10.55
CA ASP A 107 0.96 2.03 -10.40
C ASP A 107 1.59 0.65 -10.18
N GLU A 108 2.80 0.40 -10.65
CA GLU A 108 3.53 -0.85 -10.38
C GLU A 108 4.68 -0.68 -9.36
N SER A 109 4.82 0.51 -8.78
CA SER A 109 5.83 0.80 -7.75
C SER A 109 5.33 0.49 -6.34
N PHE A 110 6.17 -0.08 -5.46
CA PHE A 110 5.78 -0.50 -4.10
C PHE A 110 4.63 -1.52 -4.07
N CYS A 111 4.61 -2.46 -5.01
CA CYS A 111 3.70 -3.61 -5.02
C CYS A 111 4.37 -4.82 -4.36
N ASP A 112 3.89 -5.24 -3.19
CA ASP A 112 4.29 -6.49 -2.54
C ASP A 112 3.39 -7.65 -2.98
N ILE A 113 3.98 -8.75 -3.46
CA ILE A 113 3.23 -9.97 -3.76
C ILE A 113 2.90 -10.68 -2.44
N VAL A 114 1.64 -10.58 -2.00
CA VAL A 114 1.16 -11.25 -0.79
C VAL A 114 0.88 -12.72 -1.09
N ASN A 115 1.87 -13.58 -0.81
CA ASN A 115 1.73 -15.04 -0.88
C ASN A 115 0.86 -15.54 0.29
N PHE A 116 -0.45 -15.60 0.10
CA PHE A 116 -1.37 -16.22 1.05
C PHE A 116 -1.15 -17.74 1.12
N PRO A 117 -1.15 -18.36 2.31
CA PRO A 117 -1.11 -19.82 2.43
C PRO A 117 -2.43 -20.44 1.95
N GLY A 118 -2.40 -21.71 1.55
CA GLY A 118 -3.54 -22.38 0.90
C GLY A 118 -4.79 -22.56 1.77
N ASP A 119 -4.68 -22.35 3.09
CA ASP A 119 -5.79 -22.35 4.04
C ASP A 119 -6.38 -20.94 4.30
N TYR A 120 -5.82 -19.88 3.70
CA TYR A 120 -6.26 -18.50 3.90
C TYR A 120 -7.70 -18.28 3.41
N ARG A 121 -8.59 -17.94 4.33
CA ARG A 121 -10.01 -17.67 4.06
C ARG A 121 -10.27 -16.18 4.05
N SER A 122 -10.19 -15.55 2.87
CA SER A 122 -10.44 -14.11 2.64
C SER A 122 -11.84 -13.58 3.03
N LYS A 123 -12.75 -14.44 3.49
CA LYS A 123 -14.07 -14.10 4.04
C LYS A 123 -14.14 -14.18 5.57
N LEU A 124 -13.04 -14.52 6.23
CA LEU A 124 -12.88 -14.53 7.68
C LEU A 124 -11.75 -13.56 8.06
N PRO A 125 -11.74 -13.00 9.29
CA PRO A 125 -10.55 -12.34 9.79
C PRO A 125 -9.35 -13.32 9.79
N PRO A 126 -8.11 -12.86 9.60
CA PRO A 126 -6.93 -13.70 9.77
C PRO A 126 -6.98 -14.41 11.12
N ARG A 127 -6.83 -15.74 11.12
CA ARG A 127 -6.74 -16.50 12.38
C ARG A 127 -5.53 -15.96 13.15
N PRO A 128 -5.65 -15.62 14.45
CA PRO A 128 -4.50 -15.25 15.26
C PRO A 128 -3.41 -16.31 15.13
N ALA A 129 -2.15 -15.89 15.05
CA ALA A 129 -1.03 -16.80 14.94
C ALA A 129 -0.99 -17.70 16.19
N LEU A 130 -1.39 -18.96 16.00
CA LEU A 130 -1.34 -19.98 17.05
C LEU A 130 0.12 -20.15 17.47
N ASN A 131 0.39 -20.11 18.77
CA ASN A 131 1.73 -20.41 19.26
C ASN A 131 2.08 -21.85 18.87
N LYS A 132 3.37 -22.17 18.68
CA LYS A 132 3.82 -23.54 18.41
C LYS A 132 3.53 -24.46 19.61
N GLY A 133 2.32 -25.01 19.64
CA GLY A 133 1.74 -25.76 20.76
C GLY A 133 0.20 -25.71 20.80
N ASP A 134 -0.41 -24.61 20.34
CA ASP A 134 -1.86 -24.42 20.29
C ASP A 134 -2.44 -25.01 18.99
N ASP A 135 -2.44 -26.33 18.82
CA ASP A 135 -3.17 -26.98 17.73
C ASP A 135 -4.69 -26.78 17.90
N SER A 136 -5.40 -26.37 16.85
CA SER A 136 -6.88 -26.33 16.92
C SER A 136 -7.42 -27.76 17.08
N PRO A 137 -8.62 -27.96 17.66
CA PRO A 137 -9.19 -29.32 17.81
C PRO A 137 -9.30 -30.11 16.50
N MET A 138 -9.51 -29.45 15.36
CA MET A 138 -9.46 -30.09 14.04
C MET A 138 -8.03 -30.42 13.57
N ASP A 139 -7.04 -29.60 13.92
CA ASP A 139 -5.65 -29.83 13.53
C ASP A 139 -5.08 -31.02 14.33
N GLU A 140 -5.47 -31.15 15.61
CA GLU A 140 -5.16 -32.31 16.45
C GLU A 140 -5.86 -33.59 15.95
N LEU A 141 -7.11 -33.50 15.46
CA LEU A 141 -7.82 -34.61 14.82
C LEU A 141 -7.18 -35.02 13.48
N ILE A 142 -6.73 -34.08 12.67
CA ILE A 142 -5.98 -34.36 11.43
C ILE A 142 -4.66 -35.08 11.77
N LYS A 143 -3.88 -34.57 12.73
CA LYS A 143 -2.65 -35.24 13.20
C LYS A 143 -2.90 -36.65 13.73
N LYS A 144 -4.02 -36.88 14.44
CA LYS A 144 -4.44 -38.22 14.88
C LYS A 144 -4.77 -39.13 13.68
N ALA A 145 -5.47 -38.63 12.67
CA ALA A 145 -5.75 -39.37 11.45
C ALA A 145 -4.47 -39.71 10.66
N ASP A 146 -3.57 -38.74 10.45
CA ASP A 146 -2.30 -38.95 9.76
C ASP A 146 -1.40 -39.94 10.50
N ASN A 147 -1.35 -39.89 11.83
CA ASN A 147 -0.61 -40.86 12.64
C ASN A 147 -1.19 -42.28 12.51
N LEU A 148 -2.52 -42.44 12.45
CA LEU A 148 -3.16 -43.74 12.21
C LEU A 148 -2.88 -44.26 10.78
N ILE A 149 -2.94 -43.38 9.77
CA ILE A 149 -2.60 -43.71 8.38
C ILE A 149 -1.13 -44.12 8.24
N ASN A 150 -0.22 -43.43 8.93
CA ASN A 150 1.21 -43.75 8.88
C ASN A 150 1.57 -44.98 9.73
N ALA A 151 0.87 -45.25 10.83
CA ALA A 151 0.96 -46.52 11.55
C ALA A 151 0.48 -47.70 10.70
N ALA A 152 -0.60 -47.54 9.93
CA ALA A 152 -1.05 -48.54 8.97
C ALA A 152 0.00 -48.81 7.88
N LYS A 153 0.63 -47.78 7.32
CA LYS A 153 1.76 -47.93 6.37
C LYS A 153 2.96 -48.64 7.00
N ALA A 154 3.29 -48.36 8.26
CA ALA A 154 4.38 -49.01 8.98
C ALA A 154 4.14 -50.50 9.27
N SER A 155 2.89 -50.99 9.15
CA SER A 155 2.55 -52.41 9.27
C SER A 155 2.81 -53.23 7.99
N CYS A 156 3.21 -52.59 6.88
CA CYS A 156 3.54 -53.27 5.63
C CYS A 156 5.03 -53.56 5.52
N ILE A 157 5.44 -54.76 5.94
CA ILE A 157 6.75 -55.35 5.61
C ILE A 157 6.79 -55.60 4.09
N PRO A 158 7.91 -55.30 3.40
CA PRO A 158 7.86 -54.96 1.98
C PRO A 158 8.04 -56.14 1.03
N ASP A 159 7.50 -55.99 -0.17
CA ASP A 159 8.13 -56.52 -1.39
C ASP A 159 7.77 -55.62 -2.60
N ALA A 160 8.53 -55.75 -3.70
CA ALA A 160 8.40 -54.97 -4.95
C ALA A 160 8.62 -53.43 -4.86
N ALA A 161 9.91 -53.08 -4.92
CA ALA A 161 10.53 -51.80 -5.28
C ALA A 161 9.71 -50.68 -5.98
N CYS A 162 9.95 -49.44 -5.55
CA CYS A 162 10.42 -48.38 -6.46
C CYS A 162 11.33 -47.38 -5.71
N SER A 163 12.15 -46.62 -6.43
CA SER A 163 13.29 -45.86 -5.88
C SER A 163 13.26 -44.35 -6.15
N ALA A 164 14.17 -43.62 -5.48
CA ALA A 164 14.58 -42.22 -5.67
C ALA A 164 13.72 -41.10 -5.01
N SER A 165 14.26 -39.92 -4.64
CA SER A 165 15.64 -39.52 -4.24
C SER A 165 15.65 -38.04 -3.80
N THR A 166 16.41 -37.66 -2.74
CA THR A 166 17.04 -36.31 -2.48
C THR A 166 16.20 -35.00 -2.51
N ALA A 167 16.51 -33.87 -1.85
CA ALA A 167 17.32 -33.44 -0.68
C ALA A 167 16.93 -31.94 -0.36
N VAL A 168 16.88 -31.44 0.89
CA VAL A 168 17.90 -30.62 1.64
C VAL A 168 18.35 -29.34 0.87
N HIS A 169 18.38 -28.08 1.39
CA HIS A 169 18.48 -27.52 2.77
C HIS A 169 17.60 -26.22 3.01
N PRO A 170 17.91 -25.13 3.80
CA PRO A 170 16.86 -24.24 4.39
C PRO A 170 17.05 -22.69 4.22
N ASP A 171 16.26 -21.89 4.98
CA ASP A 171 16.52 -20.54 5.56
C ASP A 171 16.86 -19.31 4.66
N THR A 172 16.59 -18.03 5.00
CA THR A 172 15.73 -17.31 5.99
C THR A 172 15.53 -15.85 5.49
N ASN A 173 14.44 -15.14 5.86
CA ASN A 173 14.40 -13.65 5.86
C ASN A 173 13.17 -13.06 6.63
N PRO A 174 13.13 -11.74 6.94
CA PRO A 174 12.34 -11.18 8.06
C PRO A 174 10.92 -10.68 7.73
N VAL A 175 10.20 -10.31 8.80
CA VAL A 175 8.80 -9.87 8.85
C VAL A 175 8.63 -8.38 8.49
N LYS A 176 7.60 -8.06 7.69
CA LYS A 176 7.06 -6.69 7.55
C LYS A 176 5.91 -6.47 8.54
N PHE A 177 5.87 -5.29 9.17
CA PHE A 177 4.73 -4.82 9.96
C PHE A 177 4.04 -3.66 9.24
N ASN A 178 2.71 -3.72 9.14
CA ASN A 178 1.86 -2.58 8.81
C ASN A 178 1.28 -2.01 10.11
N PHE A 179 1.21 -0.69 10.21
CA PHE A 179 0.43 0.01 11.23
C PHE A 179 -0.75 0.72 10.56
N HIS A 180 -1.79 0.98 11.35
CA HIS A 180 -2.98 1.76 11.00
C HIS A 180 -2.74 3.24 11.27
#